data_AF-A0AB39EW12-F1
#
_entry.id   AF-A0AB39EW12-F1
#
_cell.length_a   1.000
_cell.length_b   1.000
_cell.length_c   1.000
_cell.angle_alpha   90.00
_cell.angle_beta   90.00
_cell.angle_gamma   90.00
#
_symmetry.space_group_name_H-M   'P 1'
#
loop_
_entity.id
_entity.type
_entity.pdbx_description
1 polymer ?
#
loop_
_entity_poly.entity_id
_entity_poly.type
_entity_poly.pdbx_seq_one_letter_code
_entity_poly.pdbx_strand_id
1 'polypeptide(L)'
;MNIHILTPEAVRERLAQGVILVDVRSPDEFARERIAQACSIPLERLARGDRTGLPPKGAVMFYCRSGNRTRLGAATLAACAAGEAYILDGGLDAWKRAGLPVQADPGQPLELSRQVQIVAGGLVLAGTAAGAWLSPWFLLLPGFVGGGLVFAGLSGFCGLARVLMRMPWNRRFRDAVSAASARPPPDEGAFMKINIGTIDRIVRLILGLVLIVLAANGTIGWWGWLGLVAVATSLFRFCPLYAVLGINTCPLKSRG
;
A
#
# COMPACT_ATOMS: atom_id res chain seq x y z
N MET A 1 -4.03 3.98 -29.65
CA MET A 1 -4.98 5.07 -29.33
C MET A 1 -4.17 6.20 -28.73
N ASN A 2 -4.29 7.43 -29.24
CA ASN A 2 -3.51 8.56 -28.73
C ASN A 2 -4.20 9.18 -27.51
N ILE A 3 -3.40 9.51 -26.50
CA ILE A 3 -3.82 10.29 -25.35
C ILE A 3 -3.43 11.75 -25.60
N HIS A 4 -4.36 12.68 -25.41
CA HIS A 4 -4.11 14.11 -25.57
C HIS A 4 -3.96 14.79 -24.22
N ILE A 5 -3.01 15.71 -24.11
CA ILE A 5 -2.76 16.48 -22.89
C ILE A 5 -3.52 17.80 -22.98
N LEU A 6 -4.26 18.17 -21.94
CA LEU A 6 -5.08 19.37 -21.86
C LEU A 6 -4.70 20.22 -20.65
N THR A 7 -4.79 21.54 -20.79
CA THR A 7 -4.59 22.49 -19.68
C THR A 7 -5.79 22.50 -18.72
N PRO A 8 -5.62 22.91 -17.45
CA PRO A 8 -6.70 22.95 -16.47
C PRO A 8 -7.96 23.70 -16.93
N GLU A 9 -7.80 24.80 -17.65
CA GLU A 9 -8.91 25.61 -18.16
C GLU A 9 -9.68 24.89 -19.27
N ALA A 10 -8.96 24.22 -20.19
CA ALA A 10 -9.56 23.40 -21.24
C ALA A 10 -10.27 22.17 -20.66
N VAL A 11 -9.73 21.61 -19.57
CA VAL A 11 -10.40 20.55 -18.80
C VAL A 11 -11.70 21.06 -18.19
N ARG A 12 -11.70 22.24 -17.56
CA ARG A 12 -12.91 22.85 -16.99
C ARG A 12 -14.00 23.06 -18.03
N GLU A 13 -13.64 23.53 -19.23
CA GLU A 13 -14.60 23.74 -20.31
C GLU A 13 -15.23 22.42 -20.78
N ARG A 14 -14.41 21.37 -20.97
CA ARG A 14 -14.90 20.03 -21.36
C ARG A 14 -15.68 19.33 -20.26
N LEU A 15 -15.36 19.59 -19.00
CA LEU A 15 -16.16 19.16 -17.85
C LEU A 15 -17.57 19.75 -17.89
N ALA A 16 -17.71 21.02 -18.29
CA ALA A 16 -19.03 21.64 -18.49
C ALA A 16 -19.81 21.02 -19.66
N GLN A 17 -19.13 20.41 -20.63
CA GLN A 17 -19.71 19.65 -21.73
C GLN A 17 -20.05 18.19 -21.36
N GLY A 18 -19.81 17.77 -20.12
CA GLY A 18 -20.15 16.44 -19.62
C GLY A 18 -19.08 15.37 -19.80
N VAL A 19 -17.82 15.75 -20.08
CA VAL A 19 -16.71 14.78 -20.11
C VAL A 19 -16.44 14.23 -18.70
N ILE A 20 -16.25 12.91 -18.61
CA ILE A 20 -15.99 12.25 -17.32
C ILE A 20 -14.52 12.40 -16.94
N LEU A 21 -14.30 12.91 -15.73
CA LEU A 21 -12.97 13.05 -15.13
C LEU A 21 -12.72 11.93 -14.13
N VAL A 22 -11.56 11.30 -14.24
CA VAL A 22 -11.13 10.15 -13.47
C VAL A 22 -9.85 10.51 -12.72
N ASP A 23 -9.91 10.39 -11.39
CA ASP A 23 -8.74 10.47 -10.53
C ASP A 23 -8.08 9.09 -10.44
N VAL A 24 -6.83 8.99 -10.92
CA VAL A 24 -6.05 7.75 -10.90
C VAL A 24 -5.15 7.62 -9.66
N ARG A 25 -5.26 8.55 -8.70
CA ARG A 25 -4.59 8.46 -7.41
C ARG A 25 -5.22 7.39 -6.53
N SER A 26 -4.59 7.13 -5.38
CA SER A 26 -5.16 6.23 -4.39
C SER A 26 -6.48 6.80 -3.82
N PRO A 27 -7.40 5.94 -3.35
CA PRO A 27 -8.69 6.41 -2.84
C PRO A 27 -8.57 7.37 -1.65
N ASP A 28 -7.48 7.29 -0.88
CA ASP A 28 -7.25 8.21 0.23
C ASP A 28 -6.80 9.60 -0.21
N GLU A 29 -6.00 9.71 -1.28
CA GLU A 29 -5.68 11.00 -1.88
C GLU A 29 -6.97 11.68 -2.38
N PHE A 30 -7.88 10.90 -2.99
CA PHE A 30 -9.18 11.37 -3.46
C PHE A 30 -10.14 11.79 -2.33
N ALA A 31 -10.16 11.03 -1.23
CA ALA A 31 -10.99 11.35 -0.07
C ALA A 31 -10.57 12.65 0.63
N ARG A 32 -9.27 12.97 0.62
CA ARG A 32 -8.74 14.21 1.22
C ARG A 32 -8.98 15.43 0.37
N GLU A 33 -8.68 15.35 -0.91
CA GLU A 33 -8.75 16.47 -1.82
C GLU A 33 -9.00 15.98 -3.24
N ARG A 34 -10.02 16.51 -3.92
CA ARG A 34 -10.38 16.10 -5.28
C ARG A 34 -11.03 17.22 -6.08
N ILE A 35 -11.10 17.03 -7.39
CA ILE A 35 -11.98 17.81 -8.25
C ILE A 35 -13.42 17.29 -8.08
N ALA A 36 -14.38 18.19 -7.86
CA ALA A 36 -15.75 17.85 -7.44
C ALA A 36 -16.46 16.81 -8.32
N GLN A 37 -16.23 16.88 -9.64
CA GLN A 37 -16.87 16.03 -10.65
C GLN A 37 -16.06 14.77 -10.97
N ALA A 38 -14.92 14.55 -10.30
CA ALA A 38 -14.08 13.40 -10.57
C ALA A 38 -14.63 12.12 -9.93
N CYS A 39 -14.48 10.99 -10.61
CA CYS A 39 -14.64 9.66 -10.03
C CYS A 39 -13.28 9.05 -9.66
N SER A 40 -13.24 8.21 -8.62
CA SER A 40 -12.00 7.57 -8.16
C SER A 40 -11.81 6.22 -8.85
N ILE A 41 -10.79 6.11 -9.70
CA ILE A 41 -10.37 4.84 -10.31
C ILE A 41 -8.84 4.76 -10.32
N PRO A 42 -8.23 4.22 -9.25
CA PRO A 42 -6.78 4.13 -9.11
C PRO A 42 -6.09 3.45 -10.30
N LEU A 43 -4.92 3.95 -10.68
CA LEU A 43 -4.12 3.42 -11.80
C LEU A 43 -3.82 1.92 -11.62
N GLU A 44 -3.62 1.46 -10.39
CA GLU A 44 -3.35 0.05 -10.06
C GLU A 44 -4.56 -0.86 -10.32
N ARG A 45 -5.79 -0.33 -10.28
CA ARG A 45 -7.00 -1.08 -10.69
C ARG A 45 -7.06 -1.19 -12.21
N LEU A 46 -6.84 -0.07 -12.91
CA LEU A 46 -6.82 -0.02 -14.37
C LEU A 46 -5.72 -0.93 -14.96
N ALA A 47 -4.53 -0.93 -14.36
CA ALA A 47 -3.41 -1.78 -14.77
C ALA A 47 -3.70 -3.28 -14.58
N ARG A 48 -4.60 -3.66 -13.66
CA ARG A 48 -5.07 -5.04 -13.49
C ARG A 48 -6.24 -5.41 -14.41
N GLY A 49 -6.67 -4.51 -15.28
CA GLY A 49 -7.78 -4.70 -16.21
C GLY A 49 -9.15 -4.46 -15.58
N ASP A 50 -9.24 -3.97 -14.34
CA ASP A 50 -10.51 -3.60 -13.73
C ASP A 50 -10.96 -2.22 -14.24
N ARG A 51 -11.96 -2.24 -15.11
CA ARG A 51 -12.57 -1.05 -15.74
C ARG A 51 -13.90 -0.65 -15.10
N THR A 52 -14.25 -1.23 -13.95
CA THR A 52 -15.53 -0.97 -13.27
C THR A 52 -15.61 0.51 -12.88
N GLY A 53 -16.62 1.21 -13.39
CA GLY A 53 -16.84 2.65 -13.17
C GLY A 53 -16.35 3.54 -14.31
N LEU A 54 -15.64 3.00 -15.32
CA LEU A 54 -15.39 3.72 -16.56
C LEU A 54 -16.64 3.71 -17.44
N PRO A 55 -16.93 4.82 -18.14
CA PRO A 55 -18.04 4.86 -19.09
C PRO A 55 -17.79 3.89 -20.26
N PRO A 56 -18.82 3.15 -20.71
CA PRO A 56 -18.69 2.19 -21.81
C PRO A 56 -18.45 2.85 -23.18
N LYS A 57 -18.80 4.14 -23.32
CA LYS A 57 -18.59 4.98 -24.51
C LYS A 57 -18.36 6.43 -24.07
N GLY A 58 -17.62 7.19 -24.88
CA GLY A 58 -17.37 8.61 -24.66
C GLY A 58 -15.92 8.92 -24.29
N ALA A 59 -15.62 10.22 -24.22
CA ALA A 59 -14.31 10.72 -23.84
C ALA A 59 -14.08 10.56 -22.33
N VAL A 60 -12.87 10.13 -21.96
CA VAL A 60 -12.45 10.00 -20.56
C VAL A 60 -11.21 10.83 -20.32
N MET A 61 -11.20 11.56 -19.21
CA MET A 61 -10.07 12.36 -18.81
C MET A 61 -9.46 11.83 -17.52
N PHE A 62 -8.13 11.72 -17.49
CA PHE A 62 -7.40 11.21 -16.35
C PHE A 62 -6.54 12.31 -15.73
N TYR A 63 -6.46 12.33 -14.39
CA TYR A 63 -5.50 13.15 -13.69
C TYR A 63 -4.90 12.40 -12.49
N CYS A 64 -3.72 12.82 -12.09
CA CYS A 64 -3.12 12.42 -10.82
C CYS A 64 -2.68 13.67 -10.03
N ARG A 65 -1.76 13.54 -9.07
CA ARG A 65 -1.32 14.68 -8.27
C ARG A 65 -0.60 15.74 -9.12
N SER A 66 0.49 15.34 -9.79
CA SER A 66 1.39 16.24 -10.54
C SER A 66 1.50 15.93 -12.05
N GLY A 67 0.70 14.99 -12.56
CA GLY A 67 0.77 14.50 -13.94
C GLY A 67 1.75 13.36 -14.21
N ASN A 68 2.67 13.03 -13.29
CA ASN A 68 3.67 11.98 -13.51
C ASN A 68 3.05 10.58 -13.66
N ARG A 69 2.09 10.20 -12.80
CA ARG A 69 1.48 8.85 -12.84
C ARG A 69 0.67 8.64 -14.12
N THR A 70 -0.05 9.66 -14.56
CA THR A 70 -0.83 9.62 -15.81
C THR A 70 0.07 9.58 -17.04
N ARG A 71 1.20 10.32 -17.05
CA ARG A 71 2.19 10.23 -18.14
C ARG A 71 2.86 8.86 -18.23
N LEU A 72 3.35 8.34 -17.10
CA LEU A 72 3.98 7.00 -17.05
C LEU A 72 2.99 5.89 -17.42
N GLY A 73 1.74 6.02 -16.98
CA GLY A 73 0.66 5.07 -17.26
C GLY A 73 -0.10 5.33 -18.56
N ALA A 74 0.35 6.22 -19.44
CA ALA A 74 -0.43 6.68 -20.59
C ALA A 74 -0.86 5.51 -21.51
N ALA A 75 0.01 4.54 -21.75
CA ALA A 75 -0.32 3.36 -22.55
C ALA A 75 -1.47 2.54 -21.91
N THR A 76 -1.40 2.31 -20.60
CA THR A 76 -2.45 1.60 -19.84
C THR A 76 -3.76 2.36 -19.86
N LEU A 77 -3.73 3.67 -19.65
CA LEU A 77 -4.91 4.53 -19.64
C LEU A 77 -5.57 4.60 -21.02
N ALA A 78 -4.77 4.74 -22.08
CA ALA A 78 -5.25 4.74 -23.46
C ALA A 78 -5.91 3.40 -23.83
N ALA A 79 -5.38 2.28 -23.33
CA ALA A 79 -5.97 0.95 -23.54
C ALA A 79 -7.27 0.73 -22.76
N CYS A 80 -7.49 1.48 -21.68
CA CYS A 80 -8.69 1.37 -20.84
C CYS A 80 -9.85 2.23 -21.34
N ALA A 81 -9.58 3.33 -22.04
CA ALA A 81 -10.61 4.17 -22.63
C ALA A 81 -11.28 3.47 -23.81
N ALA A 82 -12.62 3.52 -23.87
CA ALA A 82 -13.40 3.02 -25.01
C ALA A 82 -13.47 4.03 -26.17
N GLY A 83 -13.03 5.27 -25.95
CA GLY A 83 -13.04 6.37 -26.91
C GLY A 83 -11.83 7.28 -26.72
N GLU A 84 -12.03 8.59 -26.86
CA GLU A 84 -10.95 9.58 -26.68
C GLU A 84 -10.46 9.61 -25.24
N ALA A 85 -9.14 9.65 -25.06
CA ALA A 85 -8.50 9.69 -23.77
C ALA A 85 -7.71 10.99 -23.60
N TYR A 86 -7.91 11.65 -22.49
CA TYR A 86 -7.28 12.93 -22.17
C TYR A 86 -6.50 12.85 -20.86
N ILE A 87 -5.43 13.61 -20.73
CA ILE A 87 -4.68 13.80 -19.49
C ILE A 87 -4.73 15.27 -19.10
N LEU A 88 -5.08 15.56 -17.85
CA LEU A 88 -4.90 16.89 -17.26
C LEU A 88 -3.41 17.17 -17.05
N ASP A 89 -2.88 18.19 -17.73
CA ASP A 89 -1.49 18.59 -17.59
C ASP A 89 -1.20 19.10 -16.18
N GLY A 90 -0.07 18.67 -15.63
CA GLY A 90 0.35 19.00 -14.27
C GLY A 90 -0.59 18.50 -13.15
N GLY A 91 -1.67 17.77 -13.46
CA GLY A 91 -2.56 17.14 -12.49
C GLY A 91 -3.31 18.12 -11.57
N LEU A 92 -3.68 17.65 -10.39
CA LEU A 92 -4.36 18.44 -9.36
C LEU A 92 -3.54 19.66 -8.92
N ASP A 93 -2.21 19.55 -8.88
CA ASP A 93 -1.32 20.66 -8.49
C ASP A 93 -1.43 21.84 -9.48
N ALA A 94 -1.55 21.55 -10.78
CA ALA A 94 -1.80 22.58 -11.80
C ALA A 94 -3.22 23.15 -11.71
N TRP A 95 -4.22 22.30 -11.46
CA TRP A 95 -5.60 22.74 -11.23
C TRP A 95 -5.71 23.76 -10.09
N LYS A 96 -5.02 23.50 -8.98
CA LYS A 96 -4.97 24.41 -7.83
C LYS A 96 -4.23 25.71 -8.14
N ARG A 97 -3.10 25.64 -8.87
CA ARG A 97 -2.36 26.84 -9.30
C ARG A 97 -3.17 27.71 -10.24
N ALA A 98 -4.06 27.12 -11.03
CA ALA A 98 -5.02 27.85 -11.87
C ALA A 98 -6.19 28.49 -11.08
N GLY A 99 -6.23 28.35 -9.75
CA GLY A 99 -7.28 28.91 -8.89
C GLY A 99 -8.64 28.21 -9.04
N LEU A 100 -8.67 27.00 -9.58
CA LEU A 100 -9.90 26.26 -9.83
C LEU A 100 -10.38 25.53 -8.56
N PRO A 101 -11.71 25.37 -8.39
CA PRO A 101 -12.27 24.85 -7.14
C PRO A 101 -11.91 23.37 -6.92
N VAL A 102 -11.60 23.04 -5.67
CA VAL A 102 -11.36 21.67 -5.19
C VAL A 102 -12.23 21.39 -3.98
N GLN A 103 -12.67 20.15 -3.83
CA GLN A 103 -13.31 19.67 -2.60
C GLN A 103 -12.21 19.09 -1.71
N ALA A 104 -11.94 19.75 -0.60
CA ALA A 104 -11.03 19.25 0.43
C ALA A 104 -11.82 18.89 1.69
N ASP A 105 -11.51 17.76 2.30
CA ASP A 105 -12.03 17.34 3.60
C ASP A 105 -10.92 17.47 4.66
N PRO A 106 -10.84 18.60 5.38
CA PRO A 106 -9.85 18.82 6.42
C PRO A 106 -10.06 17.92 7.65
N GLY A 107 -11.20 17.24 7.76
CA GLY A 107 -11.49 16.29 8.82
C GLY A 107 -10.86 14.91 8.62
N GLN A 108 -10.18 14.67 7.49
CA GLN A 108 -9.46 13.42 7.25
C GLN A 108 -8.24 13.30 8.17
N PRO A 109 -8.03 12.12 8.80
CA PRO A 109 -6.87 11.90 9.68
C PRO A 109 -5.57 11.97 8.87
N LEU A 110 -4.43 12.26 9.52
CA LEU A 110 -3.13 12.34 8.85
C LEU A 110 -2.85 11.13 7.95
N GLU A 111 -2.09 11.33 6.85
CA GLU A 111 -1.64 10.23 6.00
C GLU A 111 -1.03 9.10 6.83
N LEU A 112 -1.36 7.86 6.48
CA LEU A 112 -0.96 6.68 7.25
C LEU A 112 0.57 6.59 7.39
N SER A 113 1.30 6.97 6.34
CA SER A 113 2.77 7.08 6.34
C SER A 113 3.28 8.05 7.42
N ARG A 114 2.65 9.23 7.55
CA ARG A 114 2.98 10.20 8.60
C ARG A 114 2.63 9.67 10.00
N GLN A 115 1.48 9.00 10.16
CA GLN A 115 1.14 8.38 11.45
C GLN A 115 2.18 7.32 11.86
N VAL A 116 2.60 6.47 10.92
CA VAL A 116 3.64 5.46 11.15
C VAL A 116 4.96 6.12 11.53
N GLN A 117 5.39 7.17 10.83
CA GLN A 117 6.63 7.89 11.14
C GLN A 117 6.59 8.56 12.52
N ILE A 118 5.50 9.23 12.86
CA ILE A 118 5.33 9.89 14.17
C ILE A 118 5.37 8.85 15.29
N VAL A 119 4.64 7.74 15.13
CA VAL A 119 4.57 6.70 16.18
C VAL A 119 5.89 5.95 16.29
N ALA A 120 6.46 5.48 15.18
CA ALA A 120 7.74 4.76 15.21
C ALA A 120 8.87 5.66 15.72
N GLY A 121 8.96 6.90 15.23
CA GLY A 121 9.93 7.89 15.68
C GLY A 121 9.75 8.25 17.15
N GLY A 122 8.51 8.42 17.61
CA GLY A 122 8.20 8.67 19.02
C GLY A 122 8.62 7.51 19.94
N LEU A 123 8.35 6.26 19.53
CA LEU A 123 8.79 5.07 20.28
C LEU A 123 10.31 4.96 20.34
N VAL A 124 11.01 5.24 19.24
CA VAL A 124 12.47 5.24 19.19
C VAL A 124 13.04 6.30 20.13
N LEU A 125 12.57 7.56 20.02
CA LEU A 125 13.03 8.66 20.87
C LEU A 125 12.77 8.39 22.35
N ALA A 126 11.55 7.95 22.70
CA ALA A 126 11.20 7.64 24.08
C ALA A 126 12.01 6.46 24.64
N GLY A 127 12.22 5.41 23.85
CA GLY A 127 13.00 4.24 24.25
C GLY A 127 14.49 4.55 24.42
N THR A 128 15.07 5.36 23.52
CA THR A 128 16.46 5.83 23.64
C THR A 128 16.64 6.74 24.85
N ALA A 129 15.71 7.67 25.07
CA ALA A 129 15.67 8.52 26.26
C ALA A 129 15.64 7.68 27.54
N ALA A 130 14.69 6.76 27.66
CA ALA A 130 14.59 5.88 28.81
C ALA A 130 15.82 4.96 28.96
N GLY A 131 16.43 4.56 27.84
CA GLY A 131 17.69 3.83 27.77
C GLY A 131 18.84 4.56 28.44
N ALA A 132 18.93 5.87 28.18
CA ALA A 132 19.99 6.73 28.69
C ALA A 132 19.79 7.14 30.15
N TRP A 133 18.54 7.38 30.58
CA TRP A 133 18.25 7.97 31.90
C TRP A 133 17.68 7.00 32.93
N LEU A 134 16.99 5.93 32.53
CA LEU A 134 16.34 5.01 33.47
C LEU A 134 17.04 3.64 33.49
N SER A 135 17.22 3.00 32.34
CA SER A 135 17.86 1.68 32.27
C SER A 135 18.27 1.30 30.84
N PRO A 136 19.46 0.72 30.61
CA PRO A 136 19.89 0.28 29.28
C PRO A 136 18.94 -0.72 28.60
N TRP A 137 18.15 -1.47 29.37
CA TRP A 137 17.16 -2.41 28.82
C TRP A 137 16.10 -1.75 27.93
N PHE A 138 15.81 -0.46 28.11
CA PHE A 138 14.89 0.27 27.26
C PHE A 138 15.39 0.45 25.82
N LEU A 139 16.69 0.25 25.55
CA LEU A 139 17.26 0.24 24.19
C LEU A 139 16.76 -0.93 23.32
N LEU A 140 16.14 -1.95 23.93
CA LEU A 140 15.45 -3.00 23.17
C LEU A 140 14.28 -2.45 22.35
N LEU A 141 13.59 -1.41 22.83
CA LEU A 141 12.47 -0.79 22.12
C LEU A 141 12.91 -0.14 20.78
N PRO A 142 13.87 0.79 20.73
CA PRO A 142 14.35 1.35 19.47
C PRO A 142 15.00 0.30 18.57
N GLY A 143 15.70 -0.70 19.15
CA GLY A 143 16.22 -1.83 18.38
C GLY A 143 15.13 -2.64 17.67
N PHE A 144 14.04 -2.96 18.39
CA PHE A 144 12.88 -3.65 17.82
C PHE A 144 12.17 -2.81 16.74
N VAL A 145 11.92 -1.53 17.01
CA VAL A 145 11.25 -0.63 16.06
C VAL A 145 12.10 -0.45 14.80
N GLY A 146 13.41 -0.20 14.95
CA GLY A 146 14.34 -0.06 13.84
C GLY A 146 14.43 -1.34 12.99
N GLY A 147 14.56 -2.50 13.63
CA GLY A 147 14.52 -3.80 12.95
C GLY A 147 13.20 -4.02 12.19
N GLY A 148 12.07 -3.64 12.80
CA GLY A 148 10.76 -3.68 12.16
C GLY A 148 10.63 -2.76 10.94
N LEU A 149 11.24 -1.57 10.95
CA LEU A 149 11.24 -0.65 9.82
C LEU A 149 12.09 -1.18 8.65
N VAL A 150 13.28 -1.72 8.93
CA VAL A 150 14.12 -2.38 7.91
C VAL A 150 13.36 -3.55 7.29
N PHE A 151 12.76 -4.39 8.13
CA PHE A 151 11.91 -5.49 7.67
C PHE A 151 10.75 -5.02 6.79
N ALA A 152 10.06 -3.95 7.19
CA ALA A 152 8.94 -3.40 6.43
C ALA A 152 9.38 -2.86 5.07
N GLY A 153 10.55 -2.21 5.00
CA GLY A 153 11.14 -1.73 3.75
C GLY A 153 11.48 -2.88 2.79
N LEU A 154 12.00 -3.98 3.31
CA LEU A 154 12.38 -5.16 2.50
C LEU A 154 11.17 -6.01 2.06
N SER A 155 10.18 -6.19 2.94
CA SER A 155 9.06 -7.12 2.71
C SER A 155 7.79 -6.43 2.19
N GLY A 156 7.71 -5.11 2.28
CA GLY A 156 6.47 -4.34 2.08
C GLY A 156 5.42 -4.53 3.18
N PHE A 157 5.71 -5.32 4.23
CA PHE A 157 4.80 -5.53 5.35
C PHE A 157 5.11 -4.57 6.51
N CYS A 158 4.22 -3.61 6.76
CA CYS A 158 4.29 -2.74 7.93
C CYS A 158 3.20 -3.10 8.96
N GLY A 159 3.59 -3.82 10.02
CA GLY A 159 2.68 -4.18 11.11
C GLY A 159 2.06 -2.97 11.81
N LEU A 160 2.86 -1.93 12.05
CA LEU A 160 2.42 -0.69 12.69
C LEU A 160 1.33 0.02 11.89
N ALA A 161 1.50 0.14 10.57
CA ALA A 161 0.49 0.73 9.69
C ALA A 161 -0.86 0.00 9.79
N ARG A 162 -0.82 -1.33 9.92
CA ARG A 162 -2.02 -2.16 10.03
C ARG A 162 -2.76 -1.99 11.35
N VAL A 163 -2.02 -1.81 12.44
CA VAL A 163 -2.59 -1.47 13.75
C VAL A 163 -3.24 -0.09 13.68
N LEU A 164 -2.50 0.91 13.16
CA LEU A 164 -2.99 2.28 13.02
C LEU A 164 -4.24 2.38 12.15
N MET A 165 -4.35 1.58 11.09
CA MET A 165 -5.55 1.53 10.25
C MET A 165 -6.82 1.10 11.01
N ARG A 166 -6.68 0.32 12.08
CA ARG A 166 -7.81 -0.14 12.92
C ARG A 166 -8.21 0.85 14.01
N MET A 167 -7.37 1.85 14.29
CA MET A 167 -7.64 2.79 15.37
C MET A 167 -8.91 3.62 15.11
N PRO A 168 -9.64 4.05 16.16
CA PRO A 168 -10.95 4.70 16.01
C PRO A 168 -10.94 5.98 15.16
N TRP A 169 -9.88 6.78 15.25
CA TRP A 169 -9.72 8.01 14.48
C TRP A 169 -9.51 7.79 12.97
N ASN A 170 -9.15 6.57 12.54
CA ASN A 170 -9.03 6.20 11.14
C ASN A 170 -10.32 5.59 10.55
N ARG A 171 -11.45 5.58 11.29
CA ARG A 171 -12.74 5.07 10.81
C ARG A 171 -13.23 5.80 9.56
N ARG A 172 -13.28 7.14 9.62
CA ARG A 172 -13.69 8.00 8.49
C ARG A 172 -12.87 7.76 7.23
N PHE A 173 -11.56 7.54 7.40
CA PHE A 173 -10.66 7.17 6.31
C PHE A 173 -11.07 5.82 5.68
N ARG A 174 -11.32 4.78 6.49
CA ARG A 174 -11.73 3.46 5.98
C ARG A 174 -13.06 3.53 5.26
N ASP A 175 -14.01 4.28 5.79
CA ASP A 175 -15.35 4.44 5.22
C ASP A 175 -15.25 5.18 3.87
N ALA A 176 -14.45 6.26 3.80
CA ALA A 176 -14.23 7.02 2.57
C ALA A 176 -13.52 6.21 1.48
N VAL A 177 -12.48 5.45 1.84
CA VAL A 177 -11.78 4.56 0.90
C VAL A 177 -12.72 3.46 0.38
N SER A 178 -13.54 2.90 1.27
CA SER A 178 -14.50 1.83 0.94
C SER A 178 -15.65 2.34 0.06
N ALA A 179 -16.11 3.59 0.27
CA ALA A 179 -17.11 4.23 -0.58
C ALA A 179 -16.55 4.59 -1.97
N ALA A 180 -15.29 5.01 -2.05
CA ALA A 180 -14.62 5.35 -3.30
C ALA A 180 -14.26 4.11 -4.15
N SER A 181 -13.98 2.97 -3.51
CA SER A 181 -13.85 1.68 -4.21
C SER A 181 -15.23 1.05 -4.35
N ALA A 182 -15.90 1.16 -5.50
CA ALA A 182 -17.19 0.51 -5.76
C ALA A 182 -17.13 -1.04 -5.85
N ARG A 183 -16.38 -1.68 -4.95
CA ARG A 183 -16.39 -3.10 -4.59
C ARG A 183 -16.26 -3.14 -3.06
N PRO A 184 -17.00 -3.99 -2.34
CA PRO A 184 -16.69 -4.24 -0.94
C PRO A 184 -15.20 -4.55 -0.82
N PRO A 185 -14.52 -4.11 0.25
CA PRO A 185 -13.11 -4.43 0.45
C PRO A 185 -12.96 -5.93 0.22
N PRO A 186 -11.96 -6.40 -0.56
CA PRO A 186 -11.65 -7.82 -0.54
C PRO A 186 -11.52 -8.17 0.93
N ASP A 187 -12.40 -9.09 1.34
CA ASP A 187 -12.42 -9.81 2.60
C ASP A 187 -11.24 -9.46 3.50
N GLU A 188 -11.57 -8.93 4.68
CA GLU A 188 -10.67 -8.76 5.82
C GLU A 188 -9.86 -10.05 6.07
N GLY A 189 -8.77 -10.19 5.32
CA GLY A 189 -8.29 -11.52 5.00
C GLY A 189 -7.14 -11.53 3.99
N ALA A 190 -6.52 -10.40 3.68
CA ALA A 190 -5.13 -10.42 3.21
C ALA A 190 -4.21 -10.76 4.39
N PHE A 191 -4.38 -11.97 4.92
CA PHE A 191 -3.33 -12.76 5.51
C PHE A 191 -2.16 -12.69 4.53
N MET A 192 -0.96 -12.45 5.07
CA MET A 192 0.31 -12.38 4.35
C MET A 192 0.28 -13.24 3.09
N LYS A 193 0.60 -12.65 1.93
CA LYS A 193 0.59 -13.36 0.65
C LYS A 193 1.44 -14.62 0.82
N ILE A 194 0.76 -15.77 0.90
CA ILE A 194 1.40 -17.03 1.30
C ILE A 194 2.45 -17.34 0.22
N ASN A 195 3.71 -17.43 0.64
CA ASN A 195 4.83 -17.75 -0.24
C ASN A 195 5.57 -19.04 0.17
N ILE A 196 5.14 -19.65 1.29
CA ILE A 196 5.62 -20.93 1.78
C ILE A 196 4.55 -22.01 1.50
N GLY A 197 4.89 -22.95 0.62
CA GLY A 197 4.10 -24.17 0.38
C GLY A 197 4.18 -25.17 1.54
N THR A 198 3.30 -26.18 1.52
CA THR A 198 3.19 -27.17 2.60
C THR A 198 4.50 -27.94 2.85
N ILE A 199 5.27 -28.23 1.79
CA ILE A 199 6.54 -28.95 1.88
C ILE A 199 7.61 -28.11 2.60
N ASP A 200 7.82 -26.86 2.16
CA ASP A 200 8.80 -25.94 2.77
C ASP A 200 8.49 -25.70 4.27
N ARG A 201 7.21 -25.59 4.60
CA ARG A 201 6.72 -25.44 5.97
C ARG A 201 7.14 -26.61 6.87
N ILE A 202 6.95 -27.84 6.41
CA ILE A 202 7.27 -29.06 7.18
C ILE A 202 8.78 -29.16 7.36
N VAL A 203 9.56 -28.99 6.29
CA VAL A 203 11.03 -29.07 6.34
C VAL A 203 11.59 -28.06 7.33
N ARG A 204 11.14 -26.81 7.25
CA ARG A 204 11.62 -25.72 8.09
C ARG A 204 11.17 -25.85 9.55
N LEU A 205 9.98 -26.41 9.80
CA LEU A 205 9.50 -26.70 11.16
C LEU A 205 10.35 -27.79 11.81
N ILE A 206 10.61 -28.90 11.11
CA ILE A 206 11.41 -30.01 11.61
C ILE A 206 12.85 -29.55 11.87
N LEU A 207 13.48 -28.91 10.88
CA LEU A 207 14.85 -28.41 11.02
C LEU A 207 14.98 -27.39 12.15
N GLY A 208 14.00 -26.48 12.28
CA GLY A 208 13.98 -25.48 13.34
C GLY A 208 13.84 -26.08 14.74
N LEU A 209 12.95 -27.06 14.92
CA LEU A 209 12.79 -27.76 16.20
C LEU A 209 14.04 -28.57 16.57
N VAL A 210 14.66 -29.25 15.61
CA VAL A 210 15.92 -30.00 15.84
C VAL A 210 17.04 -29.06 16.30
N LEU A 211 17.20 -27.89 15.66
CA LEU A 211 18.19 -26.90 16.07
C LEU A 211 17.95 -26.36 17.48
N ILE A 212 16.68 -26.11 17.85
CA ILE A 212 16.32 -25.65 19.20
C ILE A 212 16.66 -26.72 20.25
N VAL A 213 16.30 -27.98 20.00
CA VAL A 213 16.58 -29.09 20.93
C VAL A 213 18.08 -29.30 21.12
N LEU A 214 18.86 -29.27 20.03
CA LEU A 214 20.32 -29.38 20.09
C LEU A 214 20.96 -28.20 20.83
N ALA A 215 20.41 -26.99 20.70
CA ALA A 215 20.89 -25.81 21.44
C ALA A 215 20.55 -25.91 22.94
N ALA A 216 19.33 -26.35 23.26
CA ALA A 216 18.88 -26.50 24.64
C ALA A 216 19.67 -27.57 25.40
N ASN A 217 20.11 -28.63 24.70
CA ASN A 217 20.96 -29.69 25.25
C ASN A 217 22.46 -29.34 25.25
N GLY A 218 22.83 -28.12 24.86
CA GLY A 218 24.23 -27.66 24.82
C GLY A 218 25.09 -28.34 23.77
N THR A 219 24.48 -29.09 22.83
CA THR A 219 25.19 -29.81 21.77
C THR A 219 25.69 -28.87 20.68
N ILE A 220 24.95 -27.78 20.43
CA ILE A 220 25.34 -26.71 19.52
C ILE A 220 25.27 -25.36 20.23
N GLY A 221 26.15 -24.43 19.83
CA GLY A 221 26.24 -23.11 20.43
C GLY A 221 25.00 -22.25 20.21
N TRP A 222 25.10 -20.98 20.60
CA TRP A 222 23.98 -20.02 20.60
C TRP A 222 23.29 -19.86 19.22
N TRP A 223 23.96 -20.19 18.11
CA TRP A 223 23.38 -20.16 16.77
C TRP A 223 22.22 -21.14 16.57
N GLY A 224 22.09 -22.20 17.39
CA GLY A 224 20.95 -23.12 17.29
C GLY A 224 19.60 -22.45 17.56
N TRP A 225 19.59 -21.30 18.24
CA TRP A 225 18.39 -20.48 18.42
C TRP A 225 17.87 -19.83 17.13
N LEU A 226 18.64 -19.84 16.02
CA LEU A 226 18.12 -19.52 14.68
C LEU A 226 16.96 -20.45 14.28
N GLY A 227 16.87 -21.65 14.89
CA GLY A 227 15.73 -22.54 14.77
C GLY A 227 14.40 -21.88 15.15
N LEU A 228 14.39 -20.91 16.08
CA LEU A 228 13.17 -20.16 16.44
C LEU A 228 12.64 -19.34 15.26
N VAL A 229 13.52 -18.75 14.47
CA VAL A 229 13.15 -17.99 13.26
C VAL A 229 12.57 -18.93 12.20
N ALA A 230 13.16 -20.12 12.05
CA ALA A 230 12.66 -21.16 11.15
C ALA A 230 11.24 -21.63 11.56
N VAL A 231 11.03 -21.94 12.84
CA VAL A 231 9.72 -22.32 13.37
C VAL A 231 8.69 -21.20 13.23
N ALA A 232 9.05 -19.96 13.57
CA ALA A 232 8.17 -18.80 13.44
C ALA A 232 7.75 -18.58 11.98
N THR A 233 8.68 -18.61 11.03
CA THR A 233 8.36 -18.46 9.60
C THR A 233 7.47 -19.61 9.07
N SER A 234 7.61 -20.83 9.59
CA SER A 234 6.70 -21.95 9.29
C SER A 234 5.29 -21.77 9.87
N LEU A 235 5.15 -21.12 11.03
CA LEU A 235 3.84 -20.87 11.64
C LEU A 235 3.04 -19.83 10.85
N PHE A 236 3.68 -18.75 10.41
CA PHE A 236 3.04 -17.65 9.69
C PHE A 236 2.88 -17.90 8.17
N ARG A 237 3.37 -19.04 7.65
CA ARG A 237 3.34 -19.41 6.22
C ARG A 237 3.91 -18.33 5.29
N PHE A 238 4.83 -17.53 5.82
CA PHE A 238 5.48 -16.43 5.11
C PHE A 238 6.97 -16.39 5.45
N CYS A 239 7.79 -16.43 4.41
CA CYS A 239 9.23 -16.25 4.49
C CYS A 239 9.58 -14.85 3.95
N PRO A 240 10.06 -13.93 4.78
CA PRO A 240 10.46 -12.58 4.36
C PRO A 240 11.55 -12.59 3.29
N LEU A 241 12.51 -13.51 3.42
CA LEU A 241 13.58 -13.69 2.45
C LEU A 241 13.03 -14.11 1.07
N TYR A 242 12.02 -14.97 1.02
CA TYR A 242 11.40 -15.37 -0.23
C TYR A 242 10.60 -14.23 -0.88
N ALA A 243 10.02 -13.34 -0.07
CA ALA A 243 9.37 -12.13 -0.60
C ALA A 243 10.39 -11.19 -1.26
N VAL A 244 11.56 -11.00 -0.65
CA VAL A 244 12.66 -10.20 -1.23
C VAL A 244 13.22 -10.85 -2.51
N LEU A 245 13.36 -12.17 -2.52
CA LEU A 245 13.89 -12.92 -3.67
C LEU A 245 12.83 -13.20 -4.75
N GLY A 246 11.57 -12.81 -4.55
CA GLY A 246 10.48 -13.10 -5.49
C GLY A 246 10.11 -14.59 -5.61
N ILE A 247 10.50 -15.43 -4.65
CA ILE A 247 10.28 -16.88 -4.65
C ILE A 247 8.91 -17.19 -4.05
N ASN A 248 8.17 -18.12 -4.67
CA ASN A 248 6.94 -18.67 -4.11
C ASN A 248 6.95 -20.19 -4.26
N THR A 249 6.89 -20.92 -3.13
CA THR A 249 6.87 -22.40 -3.12
C THR A 249 5.46 -22.98 -3.02
N CYS A 250 4.43 -22.15 -3.14
CA CYS A 250 3.05 -22.62 -3.21
C CYS A 250 2.82 -23.41 -4.52
N PRO A 251 2.07 -24.52 -4.47
CA PRO A 251 1.73 -25.28 -5.66
C PRO A 251 1.00 -24.39 -6.67
N LEU A 252 1.45 -24.41 -7.93
CA LEU A 252 0.78 -23.71 -9.02
C LEU A 252 -0.58 -24.35 -9.27
N LYS A 253 -1.65 -23.55 -9.19
CA LYS A 253 -3.00 -24.01 -9.54
C LYS A 253 -3.02 -24.32 -11.04
N SER A 254 -3.19 -25.59 -11.39
CA SER A 254 -3.46 -26.02 -12.77
C SER A 254 -4.66 -25.23 -13.29
N ARG A 255 -4.47 -24.51 -14.41
CA ARG A 255 -5.57 -23.89 -15.14
C ARG A 255 -6.28 -25.00 -15.91
N GLY A 256 -7.29 -25.59 -15.27
CA GLY A 256 -8.35 -26.34 -15.96
C GLY A 256 -9.38 -25.40 -16.55
#